data_AF-A0A3A4W8X8-F1
#
_entry.id   AF-A0A3A4W8X8-F1
#
_cell.length_a   1.000
_cell.length_b   1.000
_cell.length_c   1.000
_cell.angle_alpha   90.00
_cell.angle_beta   90.00
_cell.angle_gamma   90.00
#
_symmetry.space_group_name_H-M   'P 1'
#
loop_
_entity.id
_entity.type
_entity.pdbx_description
1 polymer ?
#
loop_
_entity_poly.entity_id
_entity_poly.type
_entity_poly.pdbx_seq_one_letter_code
_entity_poly.pdbx_strand_id
1 'polypeptide(L)'
;DIPIAHLSYHAYRYGKIAIGFYRRDVLKHGFNPVFYTLENTSVIQSIYSSLRKLSFIDIDTNNIFYNITDALKKIDVDKAIDIESALDAIENEAFSFASWIDNAAHNFKSFLAFVKTFKEDEFGTIYCEREWRSTKSFEFDIANVAMIVLPKKAGDNNYFELFLKKHIEEVGLPSTVPVVPWEDLVEH
;
A
#
# COMPACT_ATOMS: atom_id res chain seq x y z
N ASP A 1 9.58 -8.81 -5.96
CA ASP A 1 10.99 -9.20 -6.09
C ASP A 1 11.03 -10.71 -5.91
N ILE A 2 11.21 -11.39 -7.03
CA ILE A 2 10.95 -12.82 -7.16
C ILE A 2 12.29 -13.48 -7.51
N PRO A 3 12.80 -14.40 -6.68
CA PRO A 3 13.93 -15.25 -7.01
C PRO A 3 13.66 -16.01 -8.31
N ILE A 4 14.69 -16.14 -9.14
CA ILE A 4 14.59 -16.78 -10.45
C ILE A 4 14.03 -18.21 -10.31
N ALA A 5 14.52 -18.97 -9.32
CA ALA A 5 14.08 -20.34 -9.06
C ALA A 5 12.56 -20.48 -8.80
N HIS A 6 11.89 -19.39 -8.40
CA HIS A 6 10.47 -19.41 -8.08
C HIS A 6 9.58 -18.85 -9.20
N LEU A 7 10.13 -18.33 -10.30
CA LEU A 7 9.34 -17.75 -11.39
C LEU A 7 8.28 -18.71 -11.95
N SER A 8 8.59 -20.01 -12.04
CA SER A 8 7.63 -21.04 -12.48
C SER A 8 6.42 -21.17 -11.54
N TYR A 9 6.66 -21.14 -10.22
CA TYR A 9 5.61 -21.12 -9.20
C TYR A 9 4.74 -19.86 -9.32
N HIS A 10 5.36 -18.69 -9.48
CA HIS A 10 4.63 -17.43 -9.65
C HIS A 10 3.82 -17.40 -10.94
N ALA A 11 4.36 -17.94 -12.03
CA ALA A 11 3.68 -17.96 -13.31
C ALA A 11 2.37 -18.76 -13.28
N TYR A 12 2.34 -19.85 -12.52
CA TYR A 12 1.12 -20.64 -12.31
C TYR A 12 0.03 -19.83 -11.61
N ARG A 13 0.41 -18.97 -10.64
CA ARG A 13 -0.54 -18.23 -9.80
C ARG A 13 -0.95 -16.87 -10.37
N TYR A 14 -0.03 -16.14 -11.00
CA TYR A 14 -0.21 -14.74 -11.39
C TYR A 14 -0.27 -14.52 -12.90
N GLY A 15 0.09 -15.54 -13.70
CA GLY A 15 0.04 -15.48 -15.15
C GLY A 15 1.39 -15.74 -15.80
N LYS A 16 1.34 -16.06 -17.09
CA LYS A 16 2.50 -16.58 -17.82
C LYS A 16 3.47 -15.51 -18.33
N ILE A 17 3.24 -14.23 -18.06
CA ILE A 17 4.10 -13.17 -18.57
C ILE A 17 4.41 -12.24 -17.40
N ALA A 18 5.68 -11.87 -17.25
CA ALA A 18 6.14 -10.94 -16.24
C ALA A 18 6.97 -9.83 -16.88
N ILE A 19 6.87 -8.64 -16.29
CA ILE A 19 7.67 -7.47 -16.65
C ILE A 19 8.57 -7.18 -15.46
N GLY A 20 9.88 -7.27 -15.66
CA GLY A 20 10.88 -6.89 -14.69
C GLY A 20 11.20 -5.41 -14.81
N PHE A 21 11.31 -4.73 -13.67
CA PHE A 21 11.66 -3.30 -13.58
C PHE A 21 12.99 -3.11 -12.88
N TYR A 22 13.70 -2.03 -13.21
CA TYR A 22 14.89 -1.66 -12.43
C TYR A 22 14.49 -1.26 -11.02
N ARG A 23 15.14 -1.85 -10.02
CA ARG A 23 14.88 -1.56 -8.60
C ARG A 23 14.96 -0.06 -8.30
N ARG A 24 15.93 0.65 -8.88
CA ARG A 24 16.08 2.10 -8.71
C ARG A 24 14.82 2.86 -9.13
N ASP A 25 14.20 2.46 -10.22
CA ASP A 25 13.07 3.19 -10.78
C ASP A 25 11.80 2.88 -9.99
N VAL A 26 11.62 1.62 -9.57
CA VAL A 26 10.57 1.22 -8.61
C VAL A 26 10.69 2.00 -7.29
N LEU A 27 11.88 2.16 -6.74
CA LEU A 27 12.12 2.94 -5.52
C LEU A 27 11.82 4.43 -5.70
N LYS A 28 12.21 5.04 -6.83
CA LYS A 28 11.90 6.44 -7.15
C LYS A 28 10.40 6.70 -7.19
N HIS A 29 9.60 5.71 -7.57
CA HIS A 29 8.14 5.78 -7.62
C HIS A 29 7.46 5.44 -6.28
N GLY A 30 8.22 5.36 -5.19
CA GLY A 30 7.68 5.22 -3.84
C GLY A 30 7.19 3.81 -3.50
N PHE A 31 7.65 2.79 -4.23
CA PHE A 31 7.41 1.42 -3.80
C PHE A 31 8.22 1.10 -2.55
N ASN A 32 7.55 0.50 -1.57
CA ASN A 32 8.13 0.06 -0.33
C ASN A 32 7.95 -1.46 -0.17
N PRO A 33 8.92 -2.13 0.46
CA PRO A 33 8.82 -3.55 0.69
C PRO A 33 7.77 -3.82 1.77
N VAL A 34 6.96 -4.87 1.59
CA VAL A 34 5.88 -5.22 2.51
C VAL A 34 6.42 -5.78 3.84
N PHE A 35 5.85 -5.37 4.96
CA PHE A 35 6.13 -5.94 6.28
C PHE A 35 5.25 -7.16 6.51
N TYR A 36 5.88 -8.31 6.69
CA TYR A 36 5.20 -9.56 6.95
C TYR A 36 5.12 -9.82 8.45
N THR A 37 3.97 -10.28 8.91
CA THR A 37 3.74 -10.58 10.33
C THR A 37 2.66 -11.63 10.48
N LEU A 38 2.67 -12.37 11.58
CA LEU A 38 1.61 -13.31 11.91
C LEU A 38 0.30 -12.57 12.24
N GLU A 39 -0.81 -13.06 11.71
CA GLU A 39 -2.15 -12.45 11.82
C GLU A 39 -2.60 -12.26 13.28
N ASN A 40 -2.29 -13.24 14.14
CA ASN A 40 -2.78 -13.29 15.52
C ASN A 40 -1.77 -12.80 16.56
N THR A 41 -0.81 -11.97 16.15
CA THR A 41 0.10 -11.35 17.12
C THR A 41 -0.62 -10.29 17.94
N SER A 42 -0.28 -10.18 19.23
CA SER A 42 -0.84 -9.17 20.13
C SER A 42 -0.64 -7.75 19.59
N VAL A 43 0.49 -7.49 18.95
CA VAL A 43 0.82 -6.20 18.33
C VAL A 43 -0.15 -5.86 17.20
N ILE A 44 -0.39 -6.79 16.28
CA ILE A 44 -1.28 -6.55 15.13
C ILE A 44 -2.74 -6.41 15.55
N GLN A 45 -3.20 -7.24 16.48
CA GLN A 45 -4.52 -7.09 17.08
C GLN A 45 -4.68 -5.73 17.78
N SER A 46 -3.64 -5.26 18.47
CA SER A 46 -3.63 -3.93 19.10
C SER A 46 -3.70 -2.80 18.07
N ILE A 47 -3.00 -2.92 16.95
CA ILE A 47 -3.04 -1.94 15.85
C ILE A 47 -4.45 -1.90 15.23
N TYR A 48 -5.02 -3.04 14.86
CA TYR A 48 -6.36 -3.07 14.25
C TYR A 48 -7.44 -2.58 15.20
N SER A 49 -7.40 -2.97 16.48
CA SER A 49 -8.37 -2.51 17.49
C SER A 49 -8.26 -1.00 17.74
N SER A 50 -7.04 -0.46 17.79
CA SER A 50 -6.81 0.99 17.95
C SER A 50 -7.32 1.75 16.73
N LEU A 51 -7.06 1.26 15.51
CA LEU A 51 -7.57 1.90 14.30
C LEU A 51 -9.11 1.91 14.24
N ARG A 52 -9.75 0.80 14.64
CA ARG A 52 -11.22 0.76 14.76
C ARG A 52 -11.71 1.81 15.74
N LYS A 53 -11.11 1.90 16.94
CA LYS A 53 -11.47 2.92 17.93
C LYS A 53 -11.32 4.33 17.36
N LEU A 54 -10.22 4.62 16.68
CA LEU A 54 -10.01 5.91 16.01
C LEU A 54 -11.07 6.20 14.95
N SER A 55 -11.45 5.21 14.14
CA SER A 55 -12.50 5.39 13.12
C SER A 55 -13.93 5.58 13.66
N PHE A 56 -14.16 5.23 14.94
CA PHE A 56 -15.45 5.43 15.61
C PHE A 56 -15.46 6.68 16.51
N ILE A 57 -14.33 7.36 16.66
CA ILE A 57 -14.28 8.66 17.34
C ILE A 57 -14.86 9.69 16.37
N ASP A 58 -16.19 9.79 16.36
CA ASP A 58 -16.91 10.90 15.76
C ASP A 58 -17.01 11.99 16.85
N ILE A 59 -16.07 12.91 16.85
CA ILE A 59 -16.13 14.07 17.75
C ILE A 59 -17.09 15.05 17.12
N ASP A 60 -18.36 14.97 17.51
CA ASP A 60 -19.33 16.02 17.23
C ASP A 60 -18.99 17.24 18.09
N THR A 61 -18.01 18.00 17.60
CA THR A 61 -17.53 19.22 18.23
C THR A 61 -18.69 20.17 18.47
N ASN A 62 -19.62 20.31 17.53
CA ASN A 62 -20.78 21.19 17.64
C ASN A 62 -21.65 20.85 18.86
N ASN A 63 -21.92 19.56 19.12
CA ASN A 63 -22.67 19.14 20.30
C ASN A 63 -21.91 19.38 21.61
N ILE A 64 -20.59 19.18 21.63
CA ILE A 64 -19.75 19.50 22.80
C ILE A 64 -19.80 21.00 23.09
N PHE A 65 -19.65 21.84 22.06
CA PHE A 65 -19.71 23.31 22.20
C PHE A 65 -21.07 23.81 22.63
N TYR A 66 -22.15 23.27 22.07
CA TYR A 66 -23.49 23.62 22.48
C TYR A 66 -23.70 23.36 23.97
N ASN A 67 -23.27 22.20 24.47
CA ASN A 67 -23.41 21.82 25.87
C ASN A 67 -22.53 22.67 26.81
N ILE A 68 -21.29 22.98 26.42
CA ILE A 68 -20.39 23.84 27.22
C ILE A 68 -20.92 25.28 27.24
N THR A 69 -21.33 25.82 26.10
CA THR A 69 -21.88 27.17 25.99
C THR A 69 -23.17 27.31 26.79
N ASP A 70 -24.07 26.33 26.73
CA ASP A 70 -25.30 26.31 27.53
C ASP A 70 -25.01 26.20 29.04
N ALA A 71 -24.00 25.42 29.43
CA ALA A 71 -23.56 25.34 30.82
C ALA A 71 -22.94 26.65 31.33
N LEU A 72 -22.17 27.36 30.49
CA LEU A 72 -21.52 28.63 30.84
C LEU A 72 -22.51 29.80 30.87
N LYS A 73 -23.52 29.83 29.99
CA LYS A 73 -24.62 30.82 30.03
C LYS A 73 -25.45 30.77 31.32
N LYS A 74 -25.39 29.65 32.05
CA LYS A 74 -26.04 29.46 33.36
C LYS A 74 -25.21 30.02 34.53
N ILE A 75 -23.98 30.46 34.27
CA ILE A 75 -23.08 31.07 35.26
C ILE A 75 -23.13 32.60 35.04
N ASP A 76 -23.27 33.36 36.13
CA ASP A 76 -23.63 34.79 36.18
C ASP A 76 -22.76 35.74 35.32
N VAL A 77 -23.39 36.77 34.76
CA VAL A 77 -23.08 37.41 33.45
C VAL A 77 -21.95 38.45 33.46
N ASP A 78 -21.37 38.78 34.62
CA ASP A 78 -20.40 39.90 34.74
C ASP A 78 -18.97 39.61 34.20
N LYS A 79 -18.75 38.45 33.56
CA LYS A 79 -17.46 38.09 32.91
C LYS A 79 -17.59 37.68 31.43
N ALA A 80 -18.68 38.06 30.76
CA ALA A 80 -19.04 37.57 29.42
C ALA A 80 -17.92 37.69 28.35
N ILE A 81 -17.08 38.74 28.38
CA ILE A 81 -16.00 38.96 27.40
C ILE A 81 -14.88 37.91 27.51
N ASP A 82 -14.58 37.43 28.72
CA ASP A 82 -13.54 36.41 28.97
C ASP A 82 -14.05 35.00 28.59
N ILE A 83 -15.37 34.79 28.66
CA ILE A 83 -16.02 33.52 28.35
C ILE A 83 -16.06 33.27 26.83
N GLU A 84 -16.41 34.27 26.02
CA GLU A 84 -16.44 34.11 24.55
C GLU A 84 -15.05 33.79 24.00
N SER A 85 -14.02 34.53 24.43
CA SER A 85 -12.64 34.24 24.01
C SER A 85 -12.16 32.85 24.47
N ALA A 86 -12.58 32.40 25.66
CA ALA A 86 -12.26 31.06 26.15
C ALA A 86 -12.99 29.97 25.36
N LEU A 87 -14.26 30.20 24.99
CA LEU A 87 -15.05 29.30 24.15
C LEU A 87 -14.43 29.16 22.76
N ASP A 88 -14.05 30.27 22.13
CA ASP A 88 -13.36 30.27 20.83
C ASP A 88 -12.02 29.50 20.92
N ALA A 89 -11.27 29.66 22.01
CA ALA A 89 -10.02 28.93 22.23
C ALA A 89 -10.26 27.42 22.37
N ILE A 90 -11.30 27.01 23.11
CA ILE A 90 -11.69 25.59 23.24
C ILE A 90 -12.17 25.05 21.88
N GLU A 91 -12.90 25.84 21.09
CA GLU A 91 -13.36 25.46 19.75
C GLU A 91 -12.22 25.19 18.80
N ASN A 92 -11.27 26.12 18.71
CA ASN A 92 -10.08 25.95 17.90
C ASN A 92 -9.24 24.74 18.35
N GLU A 93 -9.12 24.51 19.66
CA GLU A 93 -8.39 23.36 20.20
C GLU A 93 -9.10 22.04 19.89
N ALA A 94 -10.42 21.95 20.07
CA ALA A 94 -11.20 20.75 19.78
C ALA A 94 -11.20 20.41 18.27
N PHE A 95 -11.30 21.43 17.41
CA PHE A 95 -11.19 21.25 15.97
C PHE A 95 -9.80 20.75 15.57
N SER A 96 -8.74 21.34 16.15
CA SER A 96 -7.35 20.91 15.92
C SER A 96 -7.14 19.47 16.38
N PHE A 97 -7.68 19.10 17.54
CA PHE A 97 -7.61 17.75 18.08
C PHE A 97 -8.34 16.73 17.20
N ALA A 98 -9.54 17.04 16.71
CA ALA A 98 -10.27 16.19 15.76
C ALA A 98 -9.45 15.98 14.47
N SER A 99 -8.88 17.07 13.91
CA SER A 99 -8.00 16.99 12.75
C SER A 99 -6.77 16.11 13.00
N TRP A 100 -6.17 16.16 14.19
CA TRP A 100 -5.05 15.28 14.55
C TRP A 100 -5.45 13.81 14.62
N ILE A 101 -6.63 13.50 15.16
CA ILE A 101 -7.16 12.14 15.19
C ILE A 101 -7.38 11.61 13.78
N ASP A 102 -7.99 12.41 12.90
CA ASP A 102 -8.22 12.04 11.51
C ASP A 102 -6.90 11.78 10.77
N ASN A 103 -5.93 12.67 10.95
CA ASN A 103 -4.59 12.53 10.38
C ASN A 103 -3.87 11.28 10.91
N ALA A 104 -3.98 11.00 12.21
CA ALA A 104 -3.41 9.79 12.80
C ALA A 104 -4.06 8.53 12.20
N ALA A 105 -5.39 8.49 12.13
CA ALA A 105 -6.12 7.37 11.54
C ALA A 105 -5.75 7.18 10.06
N HIS A 106 -5.62 8.26 9.30
CA HIS A 106 -5.17 8.24 7.91
C HIS A 106 -3.75 7.67 7.78
N ASN A 107 -2.80 8.15 8.60
CA ASN A 107 -1.42 7.69 8.58
C ASN A 107 -1.30 6.20 8.96
N PHE A 108 -2.08 5.74 9.94
CA PHE A 108 -2.14 4.32 10.30
C PHE A 108 -2.70 3.46 9.15
N LYS A 109 -3.77 3.90 8.47
CA LYS A 109 -4.28 3.20 7.28
C LYS A 109 -3.23 3.12 6.17
N SER A 110 -2.54 4.23 5.90
CA SER A 110 -1.45 4.28 4.93
C SER A 110 -0.30 3.34 5.28
N PHE A 111 0.07 3.23 6.56
CA PHE A 111 1.06 2.25 7.02
C PHE A 111 0.60 0.81 6.81
N LEU A 112 -0.65 0.49 7.18
CA LEU A 112 -1.22 -0.85 7.03
C LEU A 112 -1.30 -1.32 5.57
N ALA A 113 -1.35 -0.40 4.60
CA ALA A 113 -1.25 -0.75 3.18
C ALA A 113 0.06 -1.52 2.86
N PHE A 114 1.11 -1.32 3.66
CA PHE A 114 2.40 -2.00 3.52
C PHE A 114 2.59 -3.17 4.50
N VAL A 115 1.55 -3.57 5.24
CA VAL A 115 1.59 -4.74 6.13
C VAL A 115 0.81 -5.87 5.48
N LYS A 116 1.37 -7.09 5.51
CA LYS A 116 0.70 -8.32 5.09
C LYS A 116 0.75 -9.32 6.22
N THR A 117 -0.43 -9.69 6.70
CA THR A 117 -0.59 -10.74 7.70
C THR A 117 -0.65 -12.11 7.04
N PHE A 118 -0.19 -13.13 7.75
CA PHE A 118 -0.28 -14.52 7.30
C PHE A 118 -0.46 -15.49 8.48
N LYS A 119 -0.89 -16.71 8.18
CA LYS A 119 -1.00 -17.80 9.16
C LYS A 119 0.28 -18.62 9.20
N GLU A 120 0.59 -19.21 10.36
CA GLU A 120 1.84 -19.95 10.57
C GLU A 120 2.06 -21.08 9.54
N ASP A 121 1.00 -21.76 9.14
CA ASP A 121 1.00 -22.84 8.15
C ASP A 121 1.20 -22.36 6.70
N GLU A 122 1.05 -21.06 6.42
CA GLU A 122 1.26 -20.47 5.10
C GLU A 122 2.72 -20.08 4.83
N PHE A 123 3.58 -20.07 5.86
CA PHE A 123 4.95 -19.53 5.79
C PHE A 123 5.76 -20.17 4.64
N GLY A 124 5.62 -21.47 4.43
CA GLY A 124 6.33 -22.21 3.37
C GLY A 124 5.95 -21.79 1.95
N THR A 125 4.82 -21.10 1.75
CA THR A 125 4.33 -20.66 0.44
C THR A 125 4.43 -19.15 0.20
N ILE A 126 4.54 -18.37 1.28
CA ILE A 126 4.54 -16.90 1.21
C ILE A 126 5.95 -16.34 0.98
N TYR A 127 6.99 -17.05 1.43
CA TYR A 127 8.38 -16.57 1.35
C TYR A 127 9.07 -16.86 0.03
N CYS A 128 8.35 -17.30 -0.99
CA CYS A 128 8.91 -17.45 -2.32
C CYS A 128 9.25 -16.10 -2.97
N GLU A 129 8.74 -14.98 -2.46
CA GLU A 129 9.02 -13.63 -2.99
C GLU A 129 9.06 -12.56 -1.89
N ARG A 130 9.66 -11.42 -2.20
CA ARG A 130 9.52 -10.17 -1.45
C ARG A 130 8.53 -9.27 -2.19
N GLU A 131 7.35 -9.06 -1.63
CA GLU A 131 6.32 -8.16 -2.18
C GLU A 131 6.71 -6.70 -1.96
N TRP A 132 6.45 -5.86 -2.96
CA TRP A 132 6.62 -4.41 -2.92
C TRP A 132 5.30 -3.76 -3.29
N ARG A 133 4.87 -2.75 -2.53
CA ARG A 133 3.64 -2.00 -2.78
C ARG A 133 3.93 -0.53 -2.95
N SER A 134 3.05 0.16 -3.66
CA SER A 134 2.96 1.61 -3.67
C SER A 134 1.50 2.00 -3.48
N THR A 135 1.23 3.11 -2.79
CA THR A 135 -0.10 3.73 -2.73
C THR A 135 -0.34 4.71 -3.88
N LYS A 136 0.63 4.85 -4.78
CA LYS A 136 0.59 5.71 -5.97
C LYS A 136 0.52 4.85 -7.22
N SER A 137 -0.10 5.39 -8.28
CA SER A 137 -0.04 4.80 -9.61
C SER A 137 1.41 4.74 -10.09
N PHE A 138 1.80 3.60 -10.67
CA PHE A 138 3.11 3.44 -11.30
C PHE A 138 2.96 3.68 -12.79
N GLU A 139 3.11 4.94 -13.19
CA GLU A 139 3.24 5.32 -14.58
C GLU A 139 4.68 5.04 -15.00
N PHE A 140 4.88 4.04 -15.85
CA PHE A 140 6.20 3.64 -16.32
C PHE A 140 6.30 3.74 -17.84
N ASP A 141 7.51 4.00 -18.32
CA ASP A 141 7.87 3.95 -19.72
C ASP A 141 8.70 2.70 -20.04
N ILE A 142 8.95 2.47 -21.33
CA ILE A 142 9.73 1.31 -21.78
C ILE A 142 11.19 1.34 -21.28
N ALA A 143 11.72 2.52 -20.94
CA ALA A 143 13.06 2.68 -20.40
C ALA A 143 13.15 2.25 -18.92
N ASN A 144 12.03 2.15 -18.21
CA ASN A 144 11.97 1.58 -16.86
C ASN A 144 11.96 0.04 -16.86
N VAL A 145 11.64 -0.58 -18.00
CA VAL A 145 11.58 -2.04 -18.14
C VAL A 145 13.00 -2.60 -18.22
N ALA A 146 13.33 -3.49 -17.29
CA ALA A 146 14.62 -4.17 -17.23
C ALA A 146 14.61 -5.47 -18.04
N MET A 147 13.48 -6.16 -18.11
CA MET A 147 13.32 -7.40 -18.88
C MET A 147 11.85 -7.77 -19.08
N ILE A 148 11.56 -8.55 -20.11
CA ILE A 148 10.29 -9.25 -20.26
C ILE A 148 10.55 -10.75 -20.10
N VAL A 149 9.74 -11.41 -19.29
CA VAL A 149 9.82 -12.84 -19.05
C VAL A 149 8.53 -13.51 -19.51
N LEU A 150 8.62 -14.55 -20.32
CA LEU A 150 7.47 -15.34 -20.79
C LEU A 150 7.84 -16.82 -20.97
N PRO A 151 6.91 -17.77 -21.11
CA PRO A 151 7.27 -19.15 -21.42
C PRO A 151 7.80 -19.30 -22.84
N LYS A 152 8.68 -20.28 -23.05
CA LYS A 152 8.94 -20.79 -24.41
C LYS A 152 7.66 -21.32 -25.05
N LYS A 153 6.92 -22.14 -24.31
CA LYS A 153 5.75 -22.86 -24.83
C LYS A 153 4.53 -22.71 -23.95
N ALA A 154 3.36 -22.64 -24.58
CA ALA A 154 2.08 -22.84 -23.91
C ALA A 154 1.21 -23.76 -24.77
N GLY A 155 1.14 -25.03 -24.35
CA GLY A 155 0.64 -26.12 -25.20
C GLY A 155 1.60 -26.37 -26.37
N ASP A 156 1.03 -26.51 -27.57
CA ASP A 156 1.80 -26.77 -28.80
C ASP A 156 2.42 -25.50 -29.41
N ASN A 157 2.06 -24.32 -28.91
CA ASN A 157 2.51 -23.04 -29.46
C ASN A 157 3.83 -22.58 -28.82
N ASN A 158 4.77 -22.13 -29.66
CA ASN A 158 5.99 -21.45 -29.23
C ASN A 158 5.70 -19.95 -29.02
N TYR A 159 5.34 -19.59 -27.79
CA TYR A 159 4.97 -18.22 -27.41
C TYR A 159 6.14 -17.26 -27.54
N PHE A 160 7.35 -17.72 -27.20
CA PHE A 160 8.56 -16.92 -27.30
C PHE A 160 8.87 -16.48 -28.72
N GLU A 161 8.89 -17.43 -29.67
CA GLU A 161 9.09 -17.10 -31.08
C GLU A 161 7.96 -16.25 -31.66
N LEU A 162 6.72 -16.53 -31.27
CA LEU A 162 5.57 -15.76 -31.75
C LEU A 162 5.67 -14.31 -31.29
N PHE A 163 6.01 -14.08 -30.02
CA PHE A 163 6.22 -12.76 -29.46
C PHE A 163 7.32 -12.00 -30.20
N LEU A 164 8.49 -12.64 -30.38
CA LEU A 164 9.63 -12.02 -31.07
C LEU A 164 9.34 -11.71 -32.54
N LYS A 165 8.58 -12.56 -33.25
CA LYS A 165 8.33 -12.39 -34.70
C LYS A 165 7.16 -11.47 -35.02
N LYS A 166 6.14 -11.40 -34.15
CA LYS A 166 4.87 -10.73 -34.47
C LYS A 166 4.57 -9.55 -33.56
N HIS A 167 4.95 -9.62 -32.30
CA HIS A 167 4.45 -8.66 -31.30
C HIS A 167 5.52 -7.68 -30.81
N ILE A 168 6.81 -7.97 -31.00
CA ILE A 168 7.88 -7.09 -30.53
C ILE A 168 7.80 -5.69 -31.18
N GLU A 169 7.48 -5.64 -32.48
CA GLU A 169 7.32 -4.38 -33.23
C GLU A 169 6.03 -3.66 -32.83
N GLU A 170 4.93 -4.39 -32.65
CA GLU A 170 3.63 -3.83 -32.22
C GLU A 170 3.71 -3.18 -30.83
N VAL A 171 4.48 -3.79 -29.92
CA VAL A 171 4.70 -3.28 -28.56
C VAL A 171 5.72 -2.13 -28.54
N GLY A 172 6.50 -1.95 -29.61
CA GLY A 172 7.55 -0.93 -29.66
C GLY A 172 8.68 -1.20 -28.67
N LEU A 173 8.99 -2.48 -28.41
CA LEU A 173 10.01 -2.86 -27.44
C LEU A 173 11.41 -2.60 -28.04
N PRO A 174 12.26 -1.77 -27.39
CA PRO A 174 13.62 -1.52 -27.89
C PRO A 174 14.47 -2.78 -27.73
N SER A 175 15.42 -2.97 -28.65
CA SER A 175 16.35 -4.11 -28.62
C SER A 175 17.24 -4.19 -27.39
N THR A 176 17.27 -3.13 -26.58
CA THR A 176 17.99 -3.07 -25.30
C THR A 176 17.25 -3.75 -24.16
N VAL A 177 15.94 -4.01 -24.29
CA VAL A 177 15.17 -4.74 -23.27
C VAL A 177 15.24 -6.23 -23.58
N PRO A 178 15.91 -7.04 -22.75
CA PRO A 178 15.98 -8.47 -22.96
C PRO A 178 14.61 -9.11 -22.78
N VAL A 179 14.27 -9.99 -23.72
CA VAL A 179 13.11 -10.87 -23.64
C VAL A 179 13.65 -12.27 -23.37
N VAL A 180 13.32 -12.84 -22.22
CA VAL A 180 13.93 -14.09 -21.75
C VAL A 180 12.84 -15.11 -21.46
N PRO A 181 12.98 -16.35 -21.96
CA PRO A 181 12.12 -17.42 -21.52
C PRO A 181 12.43 -17.81 -20.08
N TRP A 182 11.44 -17.94 -19.20
CA TRP A 182 11.73 -18.33 -17.81
C TRP A 182 12.39 -19.71 -17.70
N GLU A 183 12.23 -20.59 -18.70
CA GLU A 183 12.83 -21.92 -18.67
C GLU A 183 14.36 -21.87 -18.78
N ASP A 184 14.90 -20.75 -19.26
CA ASP A 184 16.35 -20.51 -19.36
C ASP A 184 16.89 -19.69 -18.17
N LEU A 185 16.02 -19.21 -17.29
CA LEU A 185 16.42 -18.55 -16.06
C LEU A 185 16.69 -19.63 -15.00
N VAL A 186 17.95 -20.06 -14.91
CA VAL A 186 18.42 -21.04 -13.93
C VAL A 186 19.35 -20.35 -12.94
N GLU A 187 19.13 -20.56 -11.65
CA GLU A 187 20.01 -20.08 -10.58
C GLU A 187 21.12 -21.13 -10.37
N HIS A 188 22.39 -20.71 -10.47
CA HIS A 188 23.56 -21.56 -10.31
C HIS A 188 24.05 -21.60 -8.86
#